data_AF-A0A7C2YJN0-F1
#
_entry.id   AF-A0A7C2YJN0-F1
#
_cell.length_a   1.000
_cell.length_b   1.000
_cell.length_c   1.000
_cell.angle_alpha   90.00
_cell.angle_beta   90.00
_cell.angle_gamma   90.00
#
_symmetry.space_group_name_H-M   'P 1'
#
loop_
_entity.id
_entity.type
_entity.pdbx_description
1 polymer ?
#
loop_
_entity_poly.entity_id
_entity_poly.type
_entity_poly.pdbx_seq_one_letter_code
_entity_poly.pdbx_strand_id
1 'polypeptide(L)'
;MTEVPIPKEVLAEILEKIKGYFKSYNKYISGSGYYLKPIHFSSRQVEGKKRKYVYLGRYWWKVLYLGRTKEGKVKLKWIYVGKTKPSGLPEPPDNPLEGVSIYIKEGEDDFYFIDLKGEKIELIEKIEKILGKKISE
;
A
#
# COMPACT_ATOMS: atom_id res chain seq x y z
N MET A 1 -14.26 -12.71 13.51
CA MET A 1 -13.42 -12.23 12.38
C MET A 1 -13.03 -13.46 11.59
N THR A 2 -13.24 -13.43 10.27
CA THR A 2 -12.72 -14.47 9.40
C THR A 2 -11.44 -13.93 8.79
N GLU A 3 -10.32 -14.53 9.14
CA GLU A 3 -9.01 -14.13 8.63
C GLU A 3 -8.58 -15.15 7.58
N VAL A 4 -7.97 -14.69 6.49
CA VAL A 4 -7.35 -15.58 5.50
C VAL A 4 -5.83 -15.43 5.59
N PRO A 5 -5.09 -16.52 5.88
CA PRO A 5 -3.64 -16.51 5.79
C PRO A 5 -3.22 -16.50 4.32
N ILE A 6 -2.26 -15.65 3.99
CA ILE A 6 -1.62 -15.56 2.69
C ILE A 6 -0.11 -15.71 2.91
N PRO A 7 0.57 -16.63 2.19
CA PRO A 7 2.01 -16.74 2.25
C PRO A 7 2.70 -15.41 1.93
N LYS A 8 3.76 -15.10 2.65
CA LYS A 8 4.54 -13.87 2.49
C LYS A 8 5.01 -13.63 1.07
N GLU A 9 5.35 -14.69 0.34
CA GLU A 9 5.80 -14.65 -1.05
C GLU A 9 4.68 -14.17 -1.97
N VAL A 10 3.45 -14.64 -1.73
CA VAL A 10 2.26 -14.22 -2.48
C VAL A 10 1.96 -12.75 -2.22
N LEU A 11 2.06 -12.29 -0.97
CA LEU A 11 1.90 -10.87 -0.69
C LEU A 11 3.01 -10.05 -1.35
N ALA A 12 4.27 -10.49 -1.31
CA ALA A 12 5.37 -9.78 -1.96
C ALA A 12 5.10 -9.59 -3.47
N GLU A 13 4.57 -10.63 -4.14
CA GLU A 13 4.15 -10.56 -5.55
C GLU A 13 3.06 -9.50 -5.76
N ILE A 14 2.01 -9.51 -4.93
CA ILE A 14 0.92 -8.51 -4.97
C ILE A 14 1.47 -7.10 -4.78
N LEU A 15 2.34 -6.90 -3.78
CA LEU A 15 2.90 -5.60 -3.46
C LEU A 15 3.79 -5.06 -4.60
N GLU A 16 4.57 -5.92 -5.26
CA GLU A 16 5.37 -5.52 -6.42
C GLU A 16 4.51 -5.09 -7.61
N LYS A 17 3.45 -5.85 -7.93
CA LYS A 17 2.51 -5.45 -8.99
C LYS A 17 1.86 -4.09 -8.69
N ILE A 18 1.41 -3.89 -7.45
CA ILE A 18 0.80 -2.63 -7.01
C ILE A 18 1.77 -1.47 -7.07
N LYS A 19 3.03 -1.65 -6.63
CA LYS A 19 4.08 -0.63 -6.80
C LYS A 19 4.24 -0.24 -8.26
N GLY A 20 4.16 -1.21 -9.19
CA GLY A 20 4.21 -0.97 -10.64
C GLY A 20 3.15 0.03 -11.11
N TYR A 21 1.89 -0.18 -10.74
CA TYR A 21 0.78 0.71 -11.12
C TYR A 21 0.98 2.14 -10.60
N PHE A 22 1.33 2.28 -9.32
CA PHE A 22 1.57 3.60 -8.74
C PHE A 22 2.87 4.25 -9.22
N LYS A 23 3.88 3.47 -9.66
CA LYS A 23 5.12 4.01 -10.22
C LYS A 23 4.85 4.77 -11.52
N SER A 24 4.07 4.17 -12.42
CA SER A 24 3.67 4.82 -13.68
C SER A 24 2.86 6.08 -13.43
N TYR A 25 1.89 6.01 -12.52
CA TYR A 25 1.11 7.18 -12.11
C TYR A 25 1.97 8.29 -11.49
N ASN A 26 2.83 7.98 -10.53
CA ASN A 26 3.71 8.97 -9.89
C ASN A 26 4.73 9.58 -10.87
N LYS A 27 5.15 8.83 -11.90
CA LYS A 27 5.96 9.38 -12.99
C LYS A 27 5.17 10.42 -13.78
N TYR A 28 3.93 10.12 -14.12
CA TYR A 28 3.03 11.04 -14.83
C TYR A 28 2.80 12.34 -14.05
N ILE A 29 2.66 12.29 -12.73
CA ILE A 29 2.44 13.47 -11.88
C ILE A 29 3.72 14.08 -11.30
N SER A 30 4.91 13.66 -11.71
CA SER A 30 6.18 14.00 -11.04
C SER A 30 6.50 15.51 -10.94
N GLY A 31 5.93 16.33 -11.83
CA GLY A 31 6.06 17.80 -11.80
C GLY A 31 5.05 18.53 -10.90
N SER A 32 4.02 17.82 -10.38
CA SER A 32 2.94 18.43 -9.59
C SER A 32 3.33 18.78 -8.15
N GLY A 33 4.48 18.29 -7.68
CA GLY A 33 4.88 18.38 -6.28
C GLY A 33 4.12 17.43 -5.35
N TYR A 34 3.33 16.49 -5.88
CA TYR A 34 2.63 15.47 -5.12
C TYR A 34 3.11 14.06 -5.46
N TYR A 35 2.92 13.16 -4.50
CA TYR A 35 3.27 11.76 -4.60
C TYR A 35 2.22 10.92 -3.87
N LEU A 36 1.67 9.92 -4.56
CA LEU A 36 0.79 8.93 -3.96
C LEU A 36 1.62 7.76 -3.46
N LYS A 37 1.69 7.59 -2.15
CA LYS A 37 2.50 6.53 -1.52
C LYS A 37 1.91 5.15 -1.84
N PRO A 38 2.63 4.29 -2.59
CA PRO A 38 2.08 3.00 -3.01
C PRO A 38 1.82 2.05 -1.85
N ILE A 39 2.70 2.05 -0.84
CA ILE A 39 2.63 1.15 0.32
C ILE A 39 3.00 1.91 1.59
N HIS A 40 2.19 1.76 2.63
CA HIS A 40 2.48 2.24 3.97
C HIS A 40 2.32 1.12 5.00
N PHE A 41 3.41 0.85 5.74
CA PHE A 41 3.39 -0.03 6.90
C PHE A 41 3.14 0.77 8.18
N SER A 42 2.28 0.25 9.06
CA SER A 42 2.07 0.80 10.40
C SER A 42 2.05 -0.32 11.43
N SER A 43 2.63 -0.13 12.61
CA SER A 43 2.48 -1.10 13.72
C SER A 43 1.52 -0.56 14.76
N ARG A 44 0.63 -1.40 15.30
CA ARG A 44 -0.22 -1.05 16.45
C ARG A 44 -0.34 -2.24 17.41
N GLN A 45 -0.54 -1.94 18.68
CA GLN A 45 -0.93 -2.95 19.67
C GLN A 45 -2.42 -3.25 19.52
N VAL A 46 -2.79 -4.53 19.44
CA VAL A 46 -4.17 -5.00 19.40
C VAL A 46 -4.27 -6.18 20.36
N GLU A 47 -5.12 -6.05 21.39
CA GLU A 47 -5.32 -7.10 22.40
C GLU A 47 -4.01 -7.56 23.05
N GLY A 48 -3.11 -6.60 23.32
CA GLY A 48 -1.79 -6.87 23.93
C GLY A 48 -0.74 -7.46 22.98
N LYS A 49 -1.07 -7.68 21.70
CA LYS A 49 -0.14 -8.20 20.69
C LYS A 49 0.19 -7.17 19.62
N LYS A 50 1.44 -7.15 19.15
CA LYS A 50 1.87 -6.26 18.07
C LYS A 50 1.34 -6.78 16.73
N ARG A 51 0.62 -5.93 16.00
CA ARG A 51 0.17 -6.19 14.62
C ARG A 51 0.76 -5.15 13.67
N LYS A 52 1.34 -5.61 12.56
CA LYS A 52 1.86 -4.74 11.48
C LYS A 52 0.87 -4.68 10.34
N TYR A 53 0.30 -3.53 10.04
CA TYR A 53 -0.66 -3.31 8.96
C TYR A 53 0.01 -2.82 7.68
N VAL A 54 -0.54 -3.22 6.54
CA VAL A 54 -0.16 -2.75 5.20
C VAL A 54 -1.32 -1.99 4.59
N TYR A 55 -1.09 -0.73 4.20
CA TYR A 55 -2.04 0.08 3.46
C TYR A 55 -1.47 0.41 2.08
N LEU A 56 -2.33 0.34 1.08
CA LEU A 56 -1.93 0.47 -0.33
C LEU A 56 -2.56 1.70 -0.93
N GLY A 57 -1.81 2.47 -1.73
CA GLY A 57 -2.32 3.58 -2.55
C GLY A 57 -3.12 4.67 -1.82
N ARG A 58 -2.97 4.80 -0.49
CA ARG A 58 -3.93 5.53 0.35
C ARG A 58 -3.50 6.93 0.75
N TYR A 59 -2.20 7.19 0.79
CA TYR A 59 -1.65 8.36 1.47
C TYR A 59 -0.92 9.28 0.51
N TRP A 60 -1.36 10.52 0.45
CA TRP A 60 -0.78 11.56 -0.36
C TRP A 60 0.30 12.31 0.41
N TRP A 61 1.36 12.64 -0.32
CA TRP A 61 2.49 13.41 0.17
C TRP A 61 2.77 14.57 -0.77
N LYS A 62 3.06 15.74 -0.20
CA LYS A 62 3.67 16.86 -0.93
C LYS A 62 5.19 16.74 -0.82
N VAL A 63 5.86 16.80 -1.96
CA VAL A 63 7.31 16.68 -2.08
C VAL A 63 7.86 18.04 -2.47
N LEU A 64 8.60 18.66 -1.55
CA LEU A 64 9.23 19.95 -1.77
C LEU A 64 10.73 19.76 -2.02
N TYR A 65 11.24 20.34 -3.10
CA TYR A 65 12.66 20.44 -3.35
C TYR A 65 13.26 21.54 -2.48
N LEU A 66 14.30 21.21 -1.70
CA LEU A 66 15.00 22.12 -0.79
C LEU A 66 16.42 22.46 -1.28
N GLY A 67 16.75 22.19 -2.54
CA GLY A 67 18.10 22.36 -3.07
C GLY A 67 18.94 21.08 -3.03
N ARG A 68 20.26 21.26 -3.00
CA ARG A 68 21.26 20.19 -2.87
C ARG A 68 22.04 20.35 -1.57
N THR A 69 22.52 19.23 -1.01
CA THR A 69 23.48 19.24 0.10
C THR A 69 24.84 19.72 -0.39
N LYS A 70 25.78 19.97 0.54
CA LYS A 70 27.16 20.32 0.20
C LYS A 70 27.84 19.22 -0.62
N GLU A 71 27.45 17.96 -0.43
CA GLU A 71 27.92 16.81 -1.21
C GLU A 71 27.11 16.59 -2.52
N GLY A 72 26.28 17.55 -2.93
CA GLY A 72 25.54 17.51 -4.19
C GLY A 72 24.27 16.65 -4.20
N LYS A 73 23.90 16.02 -3.08
CA LYS A 73 22.69 15.16 -2.99
C LYS A 73 21.43 16.02 -2.98
N VAL A 74 20.39 15.58 -3.68
CA VAL A 74 19.08 16.27 -3.68
C VAL A 74 18.45 16.21 -2.28
N LYS A 75 18.03 17.36 -1.75
CA LYS A 75 17.34 17.46 -0.46
C LYS A 75 15.84 17.66 -0.70
N LEU A 76 15.03 16.74 -0.19
CA LEU A 76 13.57 16.78 -0.30
C LEU A 76 12.93 16.90 1.09
N LYS A 77 11.83 17.64 1.19
CA LYS A 77 10.92 17.60 2.34
C LYS A 77 9.62 16.94 1.93
N TRP A 78 9.26 15.91 2.68
CA TRP A 78 8.03 15.15 2.51
C TRP A 78 7.02 15.64 3.55
N ILE A 79 5.87 16.10 3.09
CA ILE A 79 4.77 16.58 3.95
C ILE A 79 3.57 15.68 3.70
N TYR A 80 3.08 15.02 4.75
CA TYR A 80 1.86 14.24 4.65
C TYR A 80 0.65 15.18 4.46
N VAL A 81 -0.18 14.94 3.43
CA VAL A 81 -1.33 15.81 3.10
C VAL A 81 -2.69 15.13 3.26
N GLY A 82 -2.72 13.87 3.67
CA GLY A 82 -3.97 13.15 3.94
C GLY A 82 -4.23 11.98 2.99
N LYS A 83 -5.48 11.53 3.00
CA LYS A 83 -5.97 10.43 2.17
C LYS A 83 -6.71 10.90 0.92
N THR A 84 -7.24 12.12 0.96
CA THR A 84 -7.95 12.73 -0.16
C THR A 84 -6.99 13.14 -1.26
N LYS A 85 -7.35 12.83 -2.51
CA LYS A 85 -6.58 13.26 -3.69
C LYS A 85 -6.48 14.79 -3.74
N PRO A 86 -5.28 15.36 -3.90
CA PRO A 86 -5.12 16.80 -4.15
C PRO A 86 -5.86 17.25 -5.41
N SER A 87 -6.41 18.46 -5.38
CA SER A 87 -7.12 19.06 -6.52
C SER A 87 -6.21 19.24 -7.74
N GLY A 88 -6.75 19.05 -8.94
CA GLY A 88 -6.03 19.28 -10.20
C GLY A 88 -5.12 18.13 -10.65
N LEU A 89 -5.10 17.01 -9.91
CA LEU A 89 -4.41 15.79 -10.32
C LEU A 89 -5.35 14.85 -11.09
N PRO A 90 -4.83 14.08 -12.07
CA PRO A 90 -5.57 12.98 -12.71
C PRO A 90 -6.05 11.96 -11.66
N GLU A 91 -7.02 11.12 -12.02
CA GLU A 91 -7.41 10.04 -11.11
C GLU A 91 -6.27 9.01 -10.97
N PRO A 92 -5.97 8.56 -9.74
CA PRO A 92 -5.04 7.47 -9.52
C PRO A 92 -5.59 6.16 -10.11
N PRO A 93 -4.72 5.18 -10.39
CA PRO A 93 -5.19 3.84 -10.76
C PRO A 93 -6.03 3.26 -9.62
N ASP A 94 -7.04 2.46 -9.99
CA ASP A 94 -7.84 1.73 -9.01
C ASP A 94 -6.94 0.90 -8.09
N ASN A 95 -7.22 0.99 -6.80
CA ASN A 95 -6.56 0.17 -5.81
C ASN A 95 -7.47 -1.01 -5.45
N PRO A 96 -7.26 -2.21 -6.03
CA PRO A 96 -8.09 -3.38 -5.75
C PRO A 96 -8.00 -3.83 -4.29
N LEU A 97 -7.05 -3.33 -3.50
CA LEU A 97 -6.92 -3.62 -2.07
C LEU A 97 -7.22 -2.40 -1.19
N GLU A 98 -7.96 -1.42 -1.72
CA GLU A 98 -8.48 -0.34 -0.90
C GLU A 98 -9.42 -0.86 0.18
N GLY A 99 -9.31 -0.32 1.40
CA GLY A 99 -10.10 -0.76 2.55
C GLY A 99 -9.65 -2.07 3.19
N VAL A 100 -8.79 -2.84 2.53
CA VAL A 100 -8.29 -4.13 3.03
C VAL A 100 -7.29 -3.93 4.16
N SER A 101 -7.49 -4.65 5.28
CA SER A 101 -6.54 -4.67 6.38
C SER A 101 -5.70 -5.94 6.32
N ILE A 102 -4.48 -5.82 5.79
CA ILE A 102 -3.49 -6.90 5.77
C ILE A 102 -2.56 -6.71 6.96
N TYR A 103 -2.32 -7.75 7.77
CA TYR A 103 -1.42 -7.66 8.90
C TYR A 103 -0.63 -8.93 9.21
N ILE A 104 0.51 -8.74 9.86
CA ILE A 104 1.32 -9.83 10.43
C ILE A 104 0.98 -9.96 11.92
N LYS A 105 0.83 -11.20 12.40
CA LYS A 105 0.73 -11.53 13.82
C LYS A 105 2.12 -11.81 14.40
N GLU A 106 2.31 -11.48 15.66
CA GLU A 106 3.53 -11.81 16.38
C GLU A 106 3.76 -13.32 16.41
N GLY A 107 4.95 -13.76 15.96
CA GLY A 107 5.31 -15.18 15.86
C GLY A 107 4.90 -15.88 14.56
N GLU A 108 4.22 -15.19 13.63
CA GLU A 108 3.77 -15.75 12.35
C GLU A 108 4.37 -14.98 11.17
N ASP A 109 5.71 -14.97 11.05
CA ASP A 109 6.43 -14.14 10.07
C ASP A 109 6.35 -14.64 8.62
N ASP A 110 5.87 -15.88 8.41
CA ASP A 110 5.71 -16.51 7.09
C ASP A 110 4.33 -16.20 6.46
N PHE A 111 3.39 -15.66 7.23
CA PHE A 111 2.03 -15.40 6.80
C PHE A 111 1.59 -13.97 7.06
N TYR A 112 0.81 -13.44 6.13
CA TYR A 112 0.00 -12.25 6.33
C TYR A 112 -1.46 -12.66 6.45
N PHE A 113 -2.16 -12.00 7.35
CA PHE A 113 -3.57 -12.19 7.60
C PHE A 113 -4.34 -11.04 6.99
N ILE A 114 -5.38 -11.37 6.24
CA ILE A 114 -6.33 -10.36 5.80
C ILE A 114 -7.56 -10.40 6.71
N ASP A 115 -7.89 -9.27 7.34
CA ASP A 115 -9.13 -9.11 8.11
C ASP A 115 -10.29 -8.92 7.13
N LEU A 116 -11.10 -9.95 6.96
CA LEU A 116 -12.30 -9.94 6.13
C LEU A 116 -13.46 -9.53 7.03
N LYS A 117 -13.63 -8.23 7.24
CA LYS A 117 -14.88 -7.70 7.81
C LYS A 117 -15.99 -7.87 6.77
N GLY A 118 -16.67 -9.02 6.79
CA GLY A 118 -17.98 -9.22 6.15
C GLY A 118 -18.01 -9.63 4.68
N GLU A 119 -16.99 -9.34 3.87
CA GLU A 119 -17.05 -9.60 2.41
C GLU A 119 -15.91 -10.52 1.95
N LYS A 120 -16.15 -11.82 2.12
CA LYS A 120 -15.14 -12.89 1.91
C LYS A 120 -14.84 -13.16 0.43
N ILE A 121 -15.81 -12.94 -0.47
CA ILE A 121 -15.75 -13.37 -1.87
C ILE A 121 -15.09 -12.30 -2.75
N GLU A 122 -15.58 -11.05 -2.69
CA GLU A 122 -15.10 -9.98 -3.58
C GLU A 122 -13.61 -9.68 -3.40
N LEU A 123 -13.09 -9.85 -2.18
CA LEU A 123 -11.66 -9.62 -1.93
C LEU A 123 -10.77 -10.74 -2.46
N ILE A 124 -11.18 -12.00 -2.32
CA ILE A 124 -10.44 -13.13 -2.88
C ILE A 124 -10.38 -12.97 -4.41
N GLU A 125 -11.52 -12.67 -5.04
CA GLU A 125 -11.58 -12.39 -6.48
C GLU A 125 -10.67 -11.24 -6.90
N LYS A 126 -10.62 -10.15 -6.11
CA LYS A 126 -9.70 -9.02 -6.36
C LYS A 126 -8.24 -9.46 -6.27
N ILE A 127 -7.86 -10.25 -5.27
CA ILE A 127 -6.48 -10.74 -5.13
C ILE A 127 -6.12 -11.69 -6.27
N GLU A 128 -7.01 -12.63 -6.61
CA GLU A 128 -6.83 -13.57 -7.73
C GLU A 128 -6.69 -12.83 -9.07
N LYS A 129 -7.48 -11.76 -9.28
CA LYS A 129 -7.36 -10.88 -10.45
C LYS A 129 -6.00 -10.17 -10.52
N ILE A 130 -5.47 -9.68 -9.40
CA ILE A 130 -4.13 -9.06 -9.36
C ILE A 130 -3.06 -10.10 -9.67
N LEU A 131 -3.17 -11.29 -9.10
CA LEU A 131 -2.21 -12.37 -9.28
C LEU A 131 -2.28 -12.99 -10.68
N GLY A 132 -3.47 -13.00 -11.30
CA GLY A 132 -3.73 -13.74 -12.53
C GLY A 132 -3.80 -15.26 -12.30
N LYS A 133 -4.02 -15.71 -11.05
CA LYS A 133 -4.09 -17.11 -10.63
C LYS A 133 -4.96 -17.24 -9.38
N LYS A 134 -5.52 -18.42 -9.14
CA LYS A 134 -6.28 -18.72 -7.91
C LYS A 134 -5.36 -18.88 -6.71
N ILE A 135 -5.87 -18.53 -5.53
CA ILE A 135 -5.12 -18.65 -4.25
C ILE A 135 -5.32 -20.05 -3.65
N SER A 136 -6.35 -20.79 -4.08
CA SER A 136 -6.62 -22.17 -3.68
C SER A 136 -6.98 -23.05 -4.88
N GLU A 137 -6.21 -24.13 -5.07
CA GLU A 137 -6.74 -25.45 -5.41
C GLU A 137 -6.75 -26.30 -4.14
#